data_AF-A0A892ZLD6-F1
#
_entry.id   AF-A0A892ZLD6-F1
#
_cell.length_a   1.000
_cell.length_b   1.000
_cell.length_c   1.000
_cell.angle_alpha   90.00
_cell.angle_beta   90.00
_cell.angle_gamma   90.00
#
_symmetry.space_group_name_H-M   'P 1'
#
loop_
_entity.id
_entity.type
_entity.pdbx_description
1 polymer ?
#
loop_
_entity_poly.entity_id
_entity_poly.type
_entity_poly.pdbx_seq_one_letter_code
_entity_poly.pdbx_strand_id
1 'polypeptide(L)'
;MASILHGNAKTTPRIRKEIQESEESIAALAKKYNINFKTVLYWKHADSVEDKKSGPKTRPSVLTELEQQAICTVRRHLRLSLDELYIIFKPNIPKLSRSNLHRCLQHHGLSRLPKNESDGQKGKKHSNNIRLALSISTSPRCVVKPASCTCLSPSTAKPNMFMQNFIRV
;
A
#
# COMPACT_ATOMS: atom_id res chain seq x y z
N MET A 1 -10.02 -6.99 -19.07
CA MET A 1 -10.89 -5.87 -19.44
C MET A 1 -10.15 -5.04 -20.46
N ALA A 2 -10.74 -4.83 -21.65
CA ALA A 2 -10.09 -4.12 -22.75
C ALA A 2 -9.81 -2.66 -22.35
N SER A 3 -8.57 -2.19 -22.54
CA SER A 3 -8.23 -0.78 -22.41
C SER A 3 -8.91 -0.02 -23.55
N ILE A 4 -9.66 1.03 -23.21
CA ILE A 4 -10.26 1.91 -24.21
C ILE A 4 -9.10 2.71 -24.82
N LEU A 5 -8.70 2.32 -26.02
CA LEU A 5 -7.67 3.03 -26.79
C LEU A 5 -8.27 4.29 -27.41
N HIS A 6 -7.51 5.38 -27.37
CA HIS A 6 -7.90 6.60 -28.06
C HIS A 6 -7.87 6.38 -29.59
N GLY A 7 -8.85 6.93 -30.32
CA GLY A 7 -8.97 6.72 -31.77
C GLY A 7 -7.76 7.18 -32.58
N ASN A 8 -7.01 8.19 -32.09
CA ASN A 8 -5.79 8.69 -32.73
C ASN A 8 -4.51 7.99 -32.25
N ALA A 9 -4.61 6.95 -31.42
CA ALA A 9 -3.44 6.24 -30.92
C ALA A 9 -2.76 5.45 -32.04
N LYS A 10 -1.50 5.80 -32.34
CA LYS A 10 -0.72 5.14 -33.40
C LYS A 10 -0.04 3.85 -32.95
N THR A 11 0.29 3.72 -31.67
CA THR A 11 0.94 2.54 -31.07
C THR A 11 -0.10 1.66 -30.38
N THR A 12 -1.00 1.08 -31.17
CA THR A 12 -1.99 0.11 -30.67
C THR A 12 -1.32 -1.23 -30.33
N PRO A 13 -1.90 -2.07 -29.45
CA PRO A 13 -1.37 -3.40 -29.13
C PRO A 13 -1.17 -4.26 -30.38
N ARG A 14 -2.05 -4.11 -31.37
CA ARG A 14 -1.89 -4.74 -32.69
C ARG A 14 -0.56 -4.34 -33.37
N ILE A 15 -0.30 -3.04 -33.51
CA ILE A 15 0.92 -2.54 -34.16
C ILE A 15 2.17 -2.92 -33.35
N ARG A 16 2.10 -2.90 -32.03
CA ARG A 16 3.20 -3.33 -31.14
C ARG A 16 3.53 -4.82 -31.34
N LYS A 17 2.52 -5.67 -31.47
CA LYS A 17 2.68 -7.09 -31.78
C LYS A 17 3.28 -7.31 -33.18
N GLU A 18 2.78 -6.59 -34.18
CA GLU A 18 3.34 -6.62 -35.54
C GLU A 18 4.82 -6.17 -35.58
N ILE A 19 5.23 -5.22 -34.73
CA ILE A 19 6.64 -4.81 -34.59
C ILE A 19 7.50 -5.90 -33.94
N GLN A 20 6.94 -6.69 -33.00
CA GLN A 20 7.66 -7.79 -32.35
C GLN A 20 7.87 -8.99 -33.26
N GLU A 21 6.86 -9.33 -34.08
CA GLU A 21 6.90 -10.47 -35.00
C GLU A 21 7.74 -10.19 -36.26
N SER A 22 8.06 -8.93 -36.54
CA SER A 22 8.77 -8.53 -37.76
C SER A 22 10.29 -8.63 -37.66
N GLU A 23 10.89 -9.33 -38.63
CA GLU A 23 12.34 -9.40 -38.83
C GLU A 23 12.93 -8.16 -39.54
N GLU A 24 12.07 -7.22 -40.00
CA GLU A 24 12.49 -6.03 -40.72
C GLU A 24 13.43 -5.13 -39.89
N SER A 25 14.24 -4.34 -40.58
CA SER A 25 15.08 -3.33 -39.93
C SER A 25 14.22 -2.28 -39.20
N ILE A 26 14.72 -1.75 -38.08
CA ILE A 26 14.03 -0.74 -37.27
C ILE A 26 13.71 0.51 -38.10
N ALA A 27 14.58 0.88 -39.03
CA ALA A 27 14.39 2.03 -39.93
C ALA A 27 13.24 1.80 -40.93
N ALA A 28 13.06 0.58 -41.43
CA ALA A 28 11.94 0.23 -42.31
C ALA A 28 10.60 0.32 -41.57
N LEU A 29 10.53 -0.27 -40.37
CA LEU A 29 9.35 -0.22 -39.50
C LEU A 29 8.98 1.22 -39.09
N ALA A 30 9.97 2.05 -38.78
CA ALA A 30 9.76 3.46 -38.44
C ALA A 30 9.13 4.24 -39.60
N LYS A 31 9.56 3.98 -40.84
CA LYS A 31 8.97 4.59 -42.04
C LYS A 31 7.57 4.07 -42.32
N LYS A 32 7.36 2.75 -42.25
CA LYS A 32 6.08 2.08 -42.52
C LYS A 32 4.96 2.60 -41.62
N TYR A 33 5.21 2.63 -40.31
CA TYR A 33 4.22 3.11 -39.35
C TYR A 33 4.32 4.61 -39.10
N ASN A 34 5.32 5.31 -39.66
CA ASN A 34 5.62 6.72 -39.38
C ASN A 34 5.65 6.99 -37.86
N ILE A 35 6.47 6.21 -37.15
CA ILE A 35 6.67 6.24 -35.70
C ILE A 35 8.16 6.54 -35.43
N ASN A 36 8.44 7.19 -34.29
CA ASN A 36 9.82 7.45 -33.87
C ASN A 36 10.65 6.15 -33.76
N PHE A 37 11.90 6.20 -34.24
CA PHE A 37 12.84 5.07 -34.21
C PHE A 37 13.01 4.47 -32.81
N LYS A 38 13.11 5.32 -31.78
CA LYS A 38 13.23 4.87 -30.37
C LYS A 38 12.02 4.06 -29.91
N THR A 39 10.82 4.40 -30.39
CA THR A 39 9.59 3.71 -30.03
C THR A 39 9.55 2.33 -30.68
N VAL A 40 9.98 2.20 -31.92
CA VAL A 40 10.10 0.89 -32.60
C VAL A 40 11.15 0.03 -31.90
N LEU A 41 12.31 0.60 -31.58
CA LEU A 41 13.37 -0.08 -30.84
C LEU A 41 12.87 -0.59 -29.48
N TYR A 42 12.14 0.24 -28.73
CA TYR A 42 11.53 -0.16 -27.47
C TYR A 42 10.57 -1.35 -27.65
N TRP A 43 9.63 -1.27 -28.59
CA TRP A 43 8.61 -2.31 -28.76
C TRP A 43 9.19 -3.63 -29.31
N LYS A 44 10.24 -3.57 -30.13
CA LYS A 44 10.93 -4.77 -30.64
C LYS A 44 11.59 -5.59 -29.53
N HIS A 45 11.99 -4.95 -28.43
CA HIS A 45 12.64 -5.60 -27.28
C HIS A 45 11.77 -5.60 -26.00
N ALA A 46 10.49 -5.22 -26.09
CA ALA A 46 9.61 -5.18 -24.94
C ALA A 46 9.13 -6.58 -24.54
N ASP A 47 9.10 -6.88 -23.24
CA ASP A 47 8.66 -8.19 -22.73
C ASP A 47 7.15 -8.46 -22.91
N SER A 48 6.35 -7.41 -23.09
CA SER A 48 4.89 -7.52 -23.19
C SER A 48 4.30 -6.43 -24.08
N VAL A 49 3.27 -6.80 -24.83
CA VAL A 49 2.52 -5.93 -25.75
C VAL A 49 1.47 -5.07 -25.02
N GLU A 50 0.96 -5.58 -23.90
CA GLU A 50 -0.16 -5.00 -23.17
C GLU A 50 0.27 -3.82 -22.29
N ASP A 51 -0.63 -2.87 -22.12
CA ASP A 51 -0.38 -1.71 -21.26
C ASP A 51 -0.30 -2.15 -19.78
N LYS A 52 0.85 -1.87 -19.16
CA LYS A 52 1.02 -2.07 -17.72
C LYS A 52 0.18 -1.05 -16.96
N LYS A 53 -0.42 -1.48 -15.84
CA LYS A 53 -1.15 -0.58 -14.94
C LYS A 53 -0.26 0.61 -14.57
N SER A 54 -0.72 1.81 -14.88
CA SER A 54 -0.02 3.03 -14.49
C SER A 54 -0.13 3.24 -12.97
N GLY A 55 0.99 3.63 -12.36
CA GLY A 55 1.07 4.00 -10.95
C GLY A 55 1.88 3.03 -10.09
N PRO A 56 2.09 3.38 -8.81
CA PRO A 56 2.89 2.58 -7.91
C PRO A 56 2.18 1.26 -7.56
N LYS A 57 2.96 0.17 -7.48
CA LYS A 57 2.46 -1.15 -7.08
C LYS A 57 1.89 -1.13 -5.65
N THR A 58 2.62 -0.46 -4.75
CA THR A 58 2.22 -0.26 -3.35
C THR A 58 2.06 1.24 -3.11
N ARG A 59 0.91 1.65 -2.56
CA ARG A 59 0.69 3.06 -2.22
C ARG A 59 1.35 3.34 -0.87
N PRO A 60 2.21 4.37 -0.77
CA PRO A 60 2.78 4.76 0.51
C PRO A 60 1.65 5.25 1.42
N SER A 61 1.69 4.81 2.67
CA SER A 61 0.76 5.22 3.71
C SER A 61 1.55 5.59 4.96
N VAL A 62 1.02 6.57 5.70
CA VAL A 62 1.64 7.03 6.97
C VAL A 62 1.49 5.97 8.07
N LEU A 63 0.47 5.12 7.94
CA LEU A 63 0.18 4.03 8.87
C LEU A 63 0.86 2.76 8.39
N THR A 64 1.44 2.02 9.31
CA THR A 64 1.91 0.65 9.07
C THR A 64 0.74 -0.28 8.77
N GLU A 65 1.01 -1.41 8.11
CA GLU A 65 -0.02 -2.39 7.77
C GLU A 65 -0.76 -2.91 9.02
N LEU A 66 -0.03 -3.13 10.12
CA LEU A 66 -0.61 -3.55 11.40
C LEU A 66 -1.57 -2.50 11.97
N GLU A 67 -1.18 -1.23 11.97
CA GLU A 67 -2.04 -0.12 12.42
C GLU A 67 -3.32 -0.01 11.57
N GLN A 68 -3.22 -0.18 10.26
CA GLN A 68 -4.38 -0.17 9.35
C GLN A 68 -5.34 -1.33 9.62
N GLN A 69 -4.80 -2.53 9.83
CA GLN A 69 -5.61 -3.70 10.15
C GLN A 69 -6.32 -3.54 11.49
N ALA A 70 -5.64 -3.05 12.53
CA ALA A 70 -6.25 -2.77 13.83
C ALA A 70 -7.41 -1.77 13.74
N ILE A 71 -7.24 -0.71 12.95
CA ILE A 71 -8.31 0.27 12.71
C ILE A 71 -9.50 -0.38 11.98
N CYS A 72 -9.22 -1.21 10.98
CA CYS A 72 -10.25 -1.88 10.20
C CYS A 72 -11.03 -2.92 11.01
N THR A 73 -10.36 -3.69 11.86
CA THR A 73 -11.02 -4.67 12.74
C THR A 73 -11.93 -3.95 13.74
N VAL A 74 -11.42 -2.93 14.43
CA VAL A 74 -12.23 -2.14 15.38
C VAL A 74 -13.45 -1.52 14.71
N ARG A 75 -13.28 -0.94 13.51
CA ARG A 75 -14.40 -0.37 12.74
C ARG A 75 -15.44 -1.42 12.32
N ARG A 76 -15.03 -2.64 11.98
CA ARG A 76 -15.95 -3.74 11.64
C ARG A 76 -16.76 -4.23 12.84
N HIS A 77 -16.14 -4.35 14.01
CA HIS A 77 -16.78 -4.87 15.22
C HIS A 77 -17.65 -3.84 15.92
N LEU A 78 -17.11 -2.65 16.21
CA LEU A 78 -17.78 -1.68 17.09
C LEU A 78 -18.62 -0.66 16.32
N ARG A 79 -18.46 -0.57 14.99
CA ARG A 79 -19.19 0.38 14.12
C ARG A 79 -19.09 1.86 14.54
N LEU A 80 -18.10 2.22 15.37
CA LEU A 80 -17.86 3.55 15.93
C LEU A 80 -17.64 4.62 14.87
N SER A 81 -18.16 5.83 15.10
CA SER A 81 -17.97 6.97 14.17
C SER A 81 -16.47 7.26 13.91
N LEU A 82 -16.17 7.93 12.80
CA LEU A 82 -14.80 8.33 12.44
C LEU A 82 -14.12 9.12 13.56
N ASP A 83 -14.87 9.96 14.25
CA ASP A 83 -14.41 10.90 15.25
C ASP A 83 -14.05 10.16 16.55
N GLU A 84 -14.91 9.23 16.96
CA GLU A 84 -14.64 8.35 18.10
C GLU A 84 -13.42 7.48 17.84
N LEU A 85 -13.31 6.92 16.64
CA LEU A 85 -12.16 6.11 16.24
C LEU A 85 -10.87 6.93 16.25
N TYR A 86 -10.92 8.19 15.82
CA TYR A 86 -9.78 9.09 15.89
C TYR A 86 -9.34 9.34 17.34
N ILE A 87 -10.27 9.60 18.25
CA ILE A 87 -9.97 9.84 19.67
C ILE A 87 -9.32 8.62 20.31
N ILE A 88 -9.83 7.41 20.05
CA ILE A 88 -9.31 6.15 20.59
C ILE A 88 -7.90 5.84 20.07
N PHE A 89 -7.64 6.08 18.80
CA PHE A 89 -6.36 5.71 18.17
C PHE A 89 -5.28 6.80 18.25
N LYS A 90 -5.64 8.07 18.48
CA LYS A 90 -4.68 9.18 18.61
C LYS A 90 -3.59 8.96 19.68
N PRO A 91 -3.87 8.43 20.90
CA PRO A 91 -2.82 8.19 21.89
C PRO A 91 -1.85 7.08 21.47
N ASN A 92 -2.33 6.06 20.73
CA ASN A 92 -1.51 4.93 20.31
C ASN A 92 -0.67 5.25 19.06
N ILE A 93 -1.17 6.13 18.19
CA ILE A 93 -0.54 6.48 16.91
C ILE A 93 -0.48 8.02 16.80
N PRO A 94 0.58 8.67 17.30
CA PRO A 94 0.65 10.14 17.33
C PRO A 94 0.67 10.78 15.93
N LYS A 95 1.23 10.05 14.96
CA LYS A 95 1.28 10.38 13.51
C LYS A 95 -0.08 10.29 12.81
N LEU A 96 -1.12 9.78 13.48
CA LEU A 96 -2.46 9.68 12.91
C LEU A 96 -3.09 11.07 12.78
N SER A 97 -3.53 11.38 11.56
CA SER A 97 -4.41 12.52 11.29
C SER A 97 -5.80 12.01 10.94
N ARG A 98 -6.81 12.84 11.16
CA ARG A 98 -8.21 12.54 10.80
C ARG A 98 -8.36 12.19 9.31
N SER A 99 -7.63 12.89 8.43
CA SER A 99 -7.68 12.66 6.98
C SER A 99 -6.98 11.36 6.56
N ASN A 100 -5.92 10.97 7.25
CA ASN A 100 -5.26 9.68 7.02
C ASN A 100 -6.17 8.53 7.44
N LEU A 101 -6.84 8.67 8.58
CA LEU A 101 -7.85 7.70 9.05
C LEU A 101 -8.99 7.54 8.04
N HIS A 102 -9.54 8.66 7.56
CA HIS A 102 -10.60 8.64 6.54
C HIS A 102 -10.17 7.91 5.26
N ARG A 103 -8.98 8.24 4.73
CA ARG A 103 -8.43 7.62 3.52
C ARG A 103 -8.18 6.12 3.70
N CYS A 104 -7.68 5.71 4.87
CA CYS A 104 -7.54 4.31 5.24
C CYS A 104 -8.89 3.58 5.19
N LEU A 105 -9.91 4.11 5.86
CA LEU A 105 -11.23 3.50 5.88
C LEU A 105 -11.89 3.46 4.49
N GLN A 106 -11.71 4.51 3.68
CA GLN A 106 -12.21 4.57 2.31
C GLN A 106 -11.56 3.49 1.43
N HIS A 107 -10.24 3.29 1.56
CA HIS A 107 -9.50 2.26 0.83
C HIS A 107 -10.00 0.84 1.15
N HIS A 108 -10.32 0.58 2.42
CA HIS A 108 -10.85 -0.71 2.86
C HIS A 108 -12.38 -0.85 2.69
N GLY A 109 -13.05 0.13 2.09
CA GLY A 109 -14.51 0.09 1.87
C GLY A 109 -15.35 0.25 3.15
N LEU A 110 -14.76 0.72 4.25
CA LEU A 110 -15.40 0.85 5.57
C LEU A 110 -15.87 2.28 5.89
N SER A 111 -15.94 3.14 4.88
CA SER A 111 -16.43 4.52 5.02
C SER A 111 -17.92 4.55 5.35
N ARG A 112 -18.74 3.83 4.56
CA ARG A 112 -20.18 3.65 4.79
C ARG A 112 -20.44 2.22 5.24
N LEU A 113 -20.90 2.03 6.46
CA LEU A 113 -21.38 0.72 6.91
C LEU A 113 -22.82 0.51 6.41
N PRO A 114 -23.21 -0.72 6.03
CA PRO A 114 -24.61 -1.01 5.75
C PRO A 114 -25.44 -0.72 6.99
N LYS A 115 -26.53 0.04 6.82
CA LYS A 115 -27.55 0.15 7.86
C LYS A 115 -28.13 -1.24 8.07
N ASN A 116 -28.05 -1.76 9.29
CA ASN A 116 -28.92 -2.88 9.63
C ASN A 116 -30.35 -2.33 9.66
N GLU A 117 -31.30 -3.17 9.31
CA GLU A 117 -32.71 -2.85 9.08
C GLU A 117 -33.43 -2.26 10.32
N SER A 118 -32.76 -2.14 11.47
CA SER A 118 -33.25 -1.52 12.70
C SER A 118 -33.10 0.02 12.77
N ASP A 119 -32.37 0.67 11.85
CA ASP A 119 -32.09 2.13 11.90
C ASP A 119 -33.10 2.99 11.11
N GLY A 120 -34.38 2.65 11.27
CA GLY A 120 -35.54 3.40 10.79
C GLY A 120 -35.96 4.57 11.69
N GLN A 121 -35.18 4.95 12.71
CA GLN A 121 -35.48 6.14 13.53
C GLN A 121 -34.45 7.25 13.29
N LYS A 122 -34.96 8.33 12.71
CA LYS A 122 -34.25 9.56 12.37
C LYS A 122 -33.67 10.22 13.62
N GLY A 123 -32.40 10.59 13.52
CA GLY A 123 -31.82 11.80 14.11
C GLY A 123 -31.96 12.02 15.61
N LYS A 124 -31.00 11.51 16.39
CA LYS A 124 -30.46 12.26 17.55
C LYS A 124 -28.95 12.17 17.53
N LYS A 125 -28.29 13.33 17.50
CA LYS A 125 -26.87 13.44 17.86
C LYS A 125 -26.77 12.99 19.32
N HIS A 126 -26.35 11.76 19.55
CA HIS A 126 -25.91 11.33 20.88
C HIS A 126 -24.49 11.86 21.03
N SER A 127 -24.38 13.06 21.60
CA SER A 127 -23.15 13.49 22.28
C SER A 127 -22.96 12.59 23.49
N ASN A 128 -22.33 11.44 23.25
CA ASN A 128 -21.91 10.55 24.33
C ASN A 128 -20.66 11.16 24.95
N ASN A 129 -20.87 11.90 26.03
CA ASN A 129 -19.82 12.27 26.95
C ASN A 129 -19.38 10.99 27.67
N ILE A 130 -18.43 10.26 27.08
CA ILE A 130 -17.74 9.18 27.78
C ILE A 130 -16.76 9.86 28.72
N ARG A 131 -17.21 10.09 29.95
CA ARG A 131 -16.33 10.38 31.09
C ARG A 131 -15.54 9.10 31.37
N LEU A 132 -14.42 8.92 30.68
CA LEU A 132 -13.50 7.83 30.97
C LEU A 132 -12.82 8.14 32.32
N ALA A 133 -13.42 7.65 33.40
CA ALA A 133 -12.77 7.62 34.70
C ALA A 133 -11.68 6.54 34.65
N LEU A 134 -10.47 6.92 34.22
CA LEU A 134 -9.28 6.15 34.57
C LEU A 134 -9.06 6.35 36.07
N SER A 135 -9.51 5.40 36.88
CA SER A 135 -9.08 5.24 38.27
C SER A 135 -7.61 4.84 38.26
N ILE A 136 -6.73 5.84 38.28
CA ILE A 136 -5.32 5.65 38.64
C ILE A 136 -5.31 5.37 40.14
N SER A 137 -5.35 4.09 40.50
CA SER A 137 -4.92 3.65 41.84
C SER A 137 -3.40 3.76 41.88
N THR A 138 -2.93 4.73 42.63
CA THR A 138 -1.53 4.91 42.99
C THR A 138 -1.13 3.94 44.12
N SER A 139 -0.14 3.08 43.81
CA SER A 139 0.94 2.54 44.68
C SER A 139 0.62 1.49 45.78
N PRO A 140 1.61 0.71 46.30
CA PRO A 140 3.04 0.58 45.93
C PRO A 140 3.60 -0.88 45.85
N ARG A 141 4.74 -1.05 45.16
CA ARG A 141 5.90 -1.90 45.52
C ARG A 141 5.69 -3.42 45.77
N CYS A 142 6.08 -4.25 44.77
CA CYS A 142 6.69 -5.55 45.05
C CYS A 142 8.00 -5.70 44.26
N VAL A 143 9.06 -5.95 45.03
CA VAL A 143 10.43 -6.17 44.61
C VAL A 143 10.54 -7.54 43.94
N VAL A 144 11.11 -7.61 42.74
CA VAL A 144 11.77 -8.83 42.26
C VAL A 144 13.21 -8.51 41.93
N LYS A 145 14.09 -9.14 42.71
CA LYS A 145 15.55 -9.06 42.66
C LYS A 145 16.10 -9.59 41.32
N PRO A 146 17.27 -9.10 40.89
CA PRO A 146 17.95 -9.61 39.70
C PRO A 146 18.76 -10.87 40.04
N ALA A 147 18.62 -11.91 39.21
CA ALA A 147 19.58 -13.00 39.14
C ALA A 147 20.43 -12.85 37.87
N SER A 148 21.72 -12.63 38.13
CA SER A 148 22.89 -12.78 37.27
C SER A 148 22.71 -13.57 35.95
N CYS A 149 23.22 -12.99 34.86
CA CYS A 149 24.17 -13.73 34.00
C CYS A 149 25.07 -12.75 33.23
N THR A 150 26.35 -12.85 33.55
CA THR A 150 27.52 -12.23 32.92
C THR A 150 27.71 -12.67 31.48
N CYS A 151 28.05 -11.74 30.59
CA CYS A 151 29.27 -11.68 29.75
C CYS A 151 29.02 -10.77 28.53
N LEU A 152 29.63 -9.59 28.50
CA LEU A 152 30.83 -9.26 27.71
C LEU A 152 30.55 -9.08 26.20
N SER A 153 30.38 -7.82 25.80
CA SER A 153 30.57 -7.30 24.43
C SER A 153 32.06 -7.34 24.02
N PRO A 154 32.54 -6.83 22.84
CA PRO A 154 31.88 -6.44 21.58
C PRO A 154 32.66 -6.85 20.27
N SER A 155 32.11 -6.45 19.11
CA SER A 155 32.83 -6.04 17.88
C SER A 155 33.42 -7.10 16.92
N THR A 156 32.95 -7.15 15.66
CA THR A 156 33.69 -6.66 14.47
C THR A 156 32.99 -7.02 13.14
N ALA A 157 32.95 -6.00 12.26
CA ALA A 157 33.12 -6.01 10.79
C ALA A 157 32.53 -7.13 9.88
N LYS A 158 31.69 -6.70 8.94
CA LYS A 158 31.52 -7.24 7.57
C LYS A 158 32.87 -7.18 6.79
N PRO A 159 33.19 -8.00 5.76
CA PRO A 159 32.44 -7.99 4.49
C PRO A 159 32.37 -9.28 3.62
N ASN A 160 31.31 -9.32 2.81
CA ASN A 160 31.16 -9.72 1.41
C ASN A 160 32.32 -10.46 0.68
N MET A 161 32.03 -11.61 0.04
CA MET A 161 32.41 -12.01 -1.35
C MET A 161 32.49 -13.55 -1.53
N PHE A 162 31.51 -14.13 -2.21
CA PHE A 162 31.55 -15.45 -2.89
C PHE A 162 30.24 -15.48 -3.74
N MET A 163 30.16 -15.76 -5.03
CA MET A 163 30.86 -16.71 -5.90
C MET A 163 30.73 -16.23 -7.36
N GLN A 164 31.84 -16.24 -8.11
CA GLN A 164 31.82 -16.49 -9.55
C GLN A 164 32.93 -17.48 -9.84
N ASN A 165 32.54 -18.75 -9.96
CA ASN A 165 33.31 -19.81 -10.61
C ASN A 165 32.46 -20.27 -11.80
N PHE A 166 32.93 -20.02 -13.02
CA PHE A 166 33.76 -20.93 -13.83
C PHE A 166 32.92 -22.06 -14.44
N ILE A 167 32.93 -22.14 -15.78
CA ILE A 167 33.41 -23.30 -16.54
C ILE A 167 33.30 -22.95 -18.04
N ARG A 168 34.45 -22.90 -18.70
CA ARG A 168 34.61 -23.04 -20.15
C ARG A 168 35.66 -24.13 -20.34
N VAL A 169 35.27 -25.23 -20.97
CA VAL A 169 36.15 -26.19 -21.65
C VAL A 169 35.90 -25.99 -23.14
#